data_AF-A0A5A9Z427-F1
#
_entry.id   AF-A0A5A9Z427-F1
#
_cell.length_a   1.000
_cell.length_b   1.000
_cell.length_c   1.000
_cell.angle_alpha   90.00
_cell.angle_beta   90.00
_cell.angle_gamma   90.00
#
_symmetry.space_group_name_H-M   'P 1'
#
loop_
_entity.id
_entity.type
_entity.pdbx_description
1 polymer ?
#
loop_
_entity_poly.entity_id
_entity_poly.type
_entity_poly.pdbx_seq_one_letter_code
_entity_poly.pdbx_strand_id
1 'polypeptide(L)'
;MVVYAAFALGILLGGLPSIVGLIMAYVKRNEMTGTIYHGHMSMLIRTFWISLALGIIGALATFIYIGPLIIIGTGIWYIYRVVRGFICLNDRKGIWF
;
A
#
# COMPACT_ATOMS: atom_id res chain seq x y z
N MET A 1 -9.18 9.61 3.78
CA MET A 1 -10.00 8.38 3.92
C MET A 1 -10.28 7.70 2.58
N VAL A 2 -10.75 8.40 1.54
CA VAL A 2 -11.03 7.81 0.20
C VAL A 2 -9.85 7.03 -0.40
N VAL A 3 -8.62 7.55 -0.31
CA VAL A 3 -7.43 6.88 -0.85
C VAL A 3 -7.10 5.57 -0.11
N TYR A 4 -7.32 5.52 1.21
CA TYR A 4 -7.15 4.29 2.00
C TYR A 4 -8.21 3.24 1.64
N ALA A 5 -9.46 3.66 1.40
CA ALA A 5 -10.53 2.76 0.96
C ALA A 5 -10.24 2.16 -0.42
N ALA A 6 -9.70 2.95 -1.36
CA ALA A 6 -9.29 2.45 -2.67
C ALA A 6 -8.14 1.40 -2.57
N PHE A 7 -7.18 1.63 -1.67
CA PHE A 7 -6.13 0.64 -1.37
C PHE A 7 -6.68 -0.64 -0.73
N ALA A 8 -7.64 -0.52 0.20
CA ALA A 8 -8.28 -1.68 0.84
C ALA A 8 -9.09 -2.52 -0.17
N LEU A 9 -9.83 -1.88 -1.08
CA LEU A 9 -10.52 -2.55 -2.20
C LEU A 9 -9.51 -3.20 -3.17
N GLY A 10 -8.32 -2.61 -3.30
CA GLY A 10 -7.19 -3.16 -4.05
C GLY A 10 -6.79 -4.57 -3.63
N ILE A 11 -6.87 -4.87 -2.33
CA ILE A 11 -6.53 -6.19 -1.77
C ILE A 11 -7.54 -7.25 -2.21
N LEU A 12 -8.84 -6.91 -2.23
CA LEU A 12 -9.92 -7.86 -2.49
C LEU A 12 -9.98 -8.35 -3.94
N LEU A 13 -9.42 -7.58 -4.89
CA LEU A 13 -9.49 -7.86 -6.32
C LEU A 13 -8.10 -8.19 -6.92
N GLY A 14 -7.16 -8.68 -6.10
CA GLY A 14 -5.86 -9.17 -6.59
C GLY A 14 -4.87 -8.07 -7.00
N GLY A 15 -4.98 -6.88 -6.41
CA GLY A 15 -4.01 -5.78 -6.58
C GLY A 15 -4.39 -4.76 -7.67
N LEU A 16 -5.18 -5.11 -8.67
CA LEU A 16 -5.55 -4.19 -9.77
C LEU A 16 -6.24 -2.87 -9.33
N PRO A 17 -7.16 -2.84 -8.35
CA PRO A 17 -7.79 -1.58 -7.92
C PRO A 17 -6.86 -0.67 -7.10
N SER A 18 -5.72 -1.19 -6.61
CA SER A 18 -4.74 -0.36 -5.92
C SER A 18 -4.07 0.65 -6.85
N ILE A 19 -4.19 0.48 -8.18
CA ILE A 19 -3.74 1.45 -9.20
C ILE A 19 -4.54 2.76 -9.11
N VAL A 20 -5.86 2.70 -8.92
CA VAL A 20 -6.69 3.92 -8.79
C VAL A 20 -6.31 4.68 -7.51
N GLY A 21 -6.11 3.95 -6.41
CA GLY A 21 -5.59 4.51 -5.17
C GLY A 21 -4.20 5.13 -5.34
N LEU A 22 -3.32 4.48 -6.10
CA LEU A 22 -1.96 4.95 -6.38
C LEU A 22 -1.95 6.24 -7.20
N ILE A 23 -2.76 6.30 -8.26
CA ILE A 23 -2.89 7.50 -9.10
C ILE A 23 -3.39 8.66 -8.25
N MET A 24 -4.46 8.46 -7.45
CA MET A 24 -4.95 9.50 -6.55
C MET A 24 -3.88 9.94 -5.54
N ALA A 25 -3.08 9.00 -5.02
CA ALA A 25 -2.00 9.32 -4.10
C ALA A 25 -0.93 10.18 -4.77
N TYR A 26 -0.49 9.88 -6.00
CA TYR A 26 0.47 10.71 -6.72
C TYR A 26 -0.07 12.10 -7.07
N VAL A 27 -1.30 12.18 -7.57
CA VAL A 27 -1.94 13.45 -7.95
C VAL A 27 -2.07 14.37 -6.74
N LYS A 28 -2.61 13.85 -5.63
CA LYS A 28 -2.86 14.65 -4.43
C LYS A 28 -1.63 14.88 -3.54
N ARG A 29 -0.56 14.11 -3.71
CA ARG A 29 0.65 14.21 -2.87
C ARG A 29 1.29 15.59 -2.95
N ASN A 30 1.39 16.18 -4.14
CA ASN A 30 2.02 17.48 -4.33
C ASN A 30 1.20 18.61 -3.70
N GLU A 31 -0.13 18.54 -3.77
CA GLU A 31 -1.04 19.49 -3.12
C GLU A 31 -0.97 19.43 -1.57
N MET A 32 -0.56 18.29 -1.01
CA MET A 32 -0.51 18.05 0.43
C MET A 32 0.84 18.37 1.07
N THR A 33 1.80 18.93 0.32
CA THR A 33 3.14 19.26 0.81
C THR A 33 3.09 20.19 2.02
N GLY A 34 3.84 19.88 3.08
CA GLY A 34 3.80 20.63 4.35
C GLY A 34 2.70 20.18 5.33
N THR A 35 1.85 19.22 4.95
CA THR A 35 0.83 18.64 5.84
C THR A 35 1.18 17.22 6.27
N ILE A 36 0.53 16.72 7.34
CA ILE A 36 0.63 15.33 7.79
C ILE A 36 0.27 14.32 6.68
N TYR A 37 -0.60 14.71 5.76
CA TYR A 37 -1.12 13.86 4.68
C TYR A 37 -0.07 13.50 3.62
N HIS A 38 0.95 14.35 3.43
CA HIS A 38 2.02 14.07 2.46
C HIS A 38 2.77 12.78 2.80
N GLY A 39 3.02 12.54 4.09
CA GLY A 39 3.65 11.33 4.59
C GLY A 39 2.81 10.08 4.35
N HIS A 40 1.50 10.17 4.59
CA HIS A 40 0.55 9.09 4.31
C HIS A 40 0.53 8.71 2.82
N MET A 41 0.47 9.69 1.91
CA MET A 41 0.47 9.42 0.47
C MET A 41 1.78 8.76 0.03
N SER A 42 2.92 9.23 0.54
CA SER A 42 4.24 8.66 0.24
C SER A 42 4.37 7.22 0.73
N MET A 43 3.83 6.92 1.93
CA MET A 43 3.82 5.56 2.46
C MET A 43 2.90 4.63 1.66
N LEU A 44 1.71 5.09 1.24
CA LEU A 44 0.81 4.29 0.39
C LEU A 44 1.48 3.95 -0.94
N ILE A 45 2.10 4.94 -1.59
CA ILE A 45 2.86 4.76 -2.83
C ILE A 45 3.98 3.72 -2.66
N ARG A 46 4.81 3.86 -1.61
CA ARG A 46 5.90 2.88 -1.35
C ARG A 46 5.37 1.47 -1.08
N THR A 47 4.27 1.38 -0.32
CA THR A 47 3.68 0.08 0.05
C THR A 47 3.15 -0.64 -1.19
N PHE A 48 2.54 0.09 -2.14
CA PHE A 48 2.19 -0.45 -3.45
C PHE A 48 3.40 -1.02 -4.19
N TRP A 49 4.46 -0.22 -4.37
CA TRP A 49 5.63 -0.67 -5.14
C TRP A 49 6.35 -1.86 -4.51
N ILE A 50 6.48 -1.88 -3.18
CA ILE A 50 7.06 -3.03 -2.46
C ILE A 50 6.18 -4.26 -2.62
N SER A 51 4.85 -4.12 -2.48
CA SER A 51 3.94 -5.25 -2.65
C SER A 51 3.91 -5.79 -4.08
N LEU A 52 4.05 -4.92 -5.08
CA LEU A 52 4.17 -5.32 -6.48
C LEU A 52 5.47 -6.09 -6.72
N ALA A 53 6.61 -5.57 -6.23
CA ALA A 53 7.90 -6.25 -6.34
C ALA A 53 7.89 -7.61 -5.64
N LEU A 54 7.40 -7.68 -4.40
CA LEU A 54 7.27 -8.94 -3.66
C LEU A 54 6.26 -9.90 -4.30
N GLY A 55 5.19 -9.39 -4.91
CA GLY A 55 4.24 -10.18 -5.68
C GLY A 55 4.88 -10.84 -6.91
N ILE A 56 5.71 -10.08 -7.66
CA ILE A 56 6.49 -10.62 -8.79
C ILE A 56 7.50 -11.65 -8.31
N ILE A 57 8.25 -11.35 -7.23
CA ILE A 57 9.20 -12.29 -6.63
C ILE A 57 8.49 -13.57 -6.15
N GLY A 58 7.33 -13.44 -5.51
CA GLY A 58 6.51 -14.56 -5.07
C GLY A 58 5.99 -15.40 -6.26
N ALA A 59 5.55 -14.76 -7.34
CA ALA A 59 5.15 -15.46 -8.55
C ALA A 59 6.33 -16.27 -9.16
N LEU A 60 7.52 -15.67 -9.25
CA LEU A 60 8.73 -16.37 -9.72
C LEU A 60 9.19 -17.47 -8.75
N ALA A 61 9.10 -17.26 -7.45
CA ALA A 61 9.44 -18.26 -6.45
C ALA A 61 8.42 -19.41 -6.38
N THR A 62 7.26 -19.29 -7.04
CA THR A 62 6.27 -20.37 -7.12
C THR A 62 6.82 -21.57 -7.89
N PHE A 63 7.77 -21.36 -8.83
CA PHE A 63 8.48 -22.44 -9.53
C PHE A 63 9.30 -23.34 -8.60
N ILE A 64 9.64 -22.87 -7.39
CA ILE A 64 10.39 -23.60 -6.35
C ILE A 64 9.47 -23.90 -5.15
N TYR A 65 8.15 -23.83 -5.33
CA TYR A 65 7.11 -24.04 -4.30
C TYR A 65 7.13 -23.09 -3.08
N ILE A 66 8.04 -22.12 -3.03
CA ILE A 66 8.16 -21.13 -1.94
C ILE A 66 7.28 -19.89 -2.20
N GLY A 67 6.90 -19.65 -3.46
CA GLY A 67 6.11 -18.50 -3.89
C GLY A 67 4.85 -18.20 -3.06
N PRO A 68 4.00 -19.19 -2.73
CA PRO A 68 2.81 -18.95 -1.91
C PRO A 68 3.11 -18.35 -0.54
N LEU A 69 4.22 -18.75 0.11
CA LEU A 69 4.62 -18.20 1.41
C LEU A 69 4.99 -16.72 1.30
N ILE A 70 5.68 -16.34 0.22
CA ILE A 70 6.06 -14.95 -0.05
C ILE A 70 4.82 -14.10 -0.33
N ILE A 71 3.87 -14.61 -1.13
CA ILE A 71 2.63 -13.90 -1.46
C ILE A 71 1.78 -13.69 -0.20
N ILE A 72 1.60 -14.73 0.63
CA ILE A 72 0.84 -14.64 1.88
C ILE A 72 1.51 -13.66 2.85
N GLY A 73 2.83 -13.77 3.04
CA GLY A 73 3.59 -12.86 3.90
C GLY A 73 3.49 -11.41 3.44
N THR A 74 3.53 -11.17 2.13
CA THR A 74 3.34 -9.85 1.52
C THR A 74 1.94 -9.30 1.78
N GLY A 75 0.91 -10.14 1.67
CA GLY A 75 -0.47 -9.76 1.98
C GLY A 75 -0.65 -9.31 3.43
N ILE A 76 -0.10 -10.08 4.38
CA ILE A 76 -0.15 -9.75 5.81
C ILE A 76 0.59 -8.42 6.08
N TRP A 77 1.80 -8.28 5.53
CA TRP A 77 2.60 -7.07 5.67
C TRP A 77 1.90 -5.83 5.09
N TYR A 78 1.26 -5.98 3.92
CA TYR A 78 0.49 -4.92 3.27
C TYR A 78 -0.69 -4.48 4.12
N ILE A 79 -1.51 -5.43 4.61
CA ILE A 79 -2.66 -5.14 5.48
C ILE A 79 -2.20 -4.39 6.73
N TYR A 80 -1.18 -4.91 7.41
CA TYR A 80 -0.61 -4.27 8.60
C TYR A 80 -0.21 -2.81 8.33
N ARG A 81 0.53 -2.57 7.23
CA ARG A 81 0.98 -1.24 6.82
C ARG A 81 -0.20 -0.30 6.56
N VAL A 82 -1.20 -0.74 5.79
CA VAL A 82 -2.38 0.08 5.45
C VAL A 82 -3.19 0.39 6.71
N VAL A 83 -3.44 -0.58 7.58
CA VAL A 83 -4.18 -0.38 8.84
C VAL A 83 -3.43 0.58 9.77
N ARG A 84 -2.11 0.39 9.95
CA ARG A 84 -1.28 1.31 10.75
C ARG A 84 -1.33 2.74 10.22
N GLY A 85 -1.25 2.90 8.90
CA GLY A 85 -1.36 4.21 8.27
C GLY A 85 -2.73 4.85 8.47
N PHE A 86 -3.80 4.06 8.41
CA PHE A 86 -5.17 4.52 8.63
C PHE A 86 -5.41 4.96 10.08
N ILE A 87 -4.95 4.17 11.06
CA ILE A 87 -5.05 4.53 12.49
C ILE A 87 -4.30 5.84 12.75
N CYS A 88 -3.08 5.97 12.22
CA CYS A 88 -2.28 7.18 12.37
C CYS A 88 -2.97 8.42 11.76
N LEU A 89 -3.64 8.25 10.62
CA LEU A 89 -4.44 9.29 9.98
C LEU A 89 -5.64 9.70 10.85
N ASN A 90 -6.32 8.73 11.44
CA ASN A 90 -7.46 8.96 12.33
C ASN A 90 -7.04 9.69 13.63
N ASP A 91 -5.86 9.37 14.14
CA ASP A 91 -5.21 10.04 15.27
C ASP A 91 -4.66 11.45 14.93
N ARG A 92 -4.81 11.92 13.68
CA ARG A 92 -4.22 13.17 13.15
C ARG A 92 -2.69 13.23 13.30
N LYS A 93 -2.02 12.08 13.35
CA LYS A 93 -0.57 11.98 13.45
C LYS A 93 0.03 11.86 12.05
N GLY A 94 1.12 12.59 11.81
CA GLY A 94 1.93 12.40 10.61
C GLY A 94 2.74 11.11 10.69
N ILE A 95 3.01 10.54 9.52
CA ILE A 95 3.82 9.34 9.37
C ILE A 95 5.03 9.72 8.51
N TRP A 96 6.21 9.55 9.09
CA TRP A 96 7.48 9.83 8.43
C TRP A 96 8.21 8.51 8.19
N PHE A 97 8.21 8.04 6.94
CA PHE A 97 9.01 6.89 6.49
C PHE A 97 9.60 7.14 5.09
#